data_AF-A0A957IBG0-F1
#
_entry.id   AF-A0A957IBG0-F1
#
_cell.length_a   1.000
_cell.length_b   1.000
_cell.length_c   1.000
_cell.angle_alpha   90.00
_cell.angle_beta   90.00
_cell.angle_gamma   90.00
#
_symmetry.space_group_name_H-M   'P 1'
#
loop_
_entity.id
_entity.type
_entity.pdbx_description
1 polymer ?
#
loop_
_entity_poly.entity_id
_entity_poly.type
_entity_poly.pdbx_seq_one_letter_code
_entity_poly.pdbx_strand_id
1 'polypeptide(L)'
;DVRDEEEWDEGHIEKAHLLTYTRMVEQLTNPAMLPTLPLGKEQHIAVTCATGKRSSTAISVMKREGFKHLYNVTGGMEAWEAAGFPMRDGEGKVCNI
;
A
#
# COMPACT_ATOMS: atom_id res chain seq x y z
N ASP A 1 -1.54 -0.75 0.76
CA ASP A 1 -0.45 -1.73 0.69
C ASP A 1 -0.24 -2.06 -0.78
N VAL A 2 1.01 -1.97 -1.25
CA VAL A 2 1.37 -2.22 -2.65
C VAL A 2 2.06 -3.58 -2.87
N ARG A 3 2.08 -4.43 -1.84
CA ARG A 3 2.48 -5.83 -1.95
C ARG A 3 1.50 -6.64 -2.80
N ASP A 4 1.87 -7.89 -3.07
CA ASP A 4 1.01 -8.86 -3.77
C ASP A 4 0.01 -9.51 -2.80
N GLU A 5 -1.01 -10.20 -3.34
CA GLU A 5 -2.11 -10.78 -2.57
C GLU A 5 -1.62 -11.82 -1.54
N GLU A 6 -0.63 -12.62 -1.90
CA GLU A 6 -0.05 -13.64 -1.03
C GLU A 6 0.56 -13.03 0.25
N GLU A 7 1.38 -11.97 0.09
CA GLU A 7 1.99 -11.26 1.22
C GLU A 7 0.94 -10.53 2.07
N TRP A 8 -0.16 -10.09 1.44
CA TRP A 8 -1.26 -9.44 2.14
C TRP A 8 -2.04 -10.42 3.00
N ASP A 9 -2.31 -11.62 2.47
CA ASP A 9 -3.07 -12.66 3.15
C ASP A 9 -2.33 -13.25 4.35
N GLU A 10 -0.99 -13.28 4.30
CA GLU A 10 -0.14 -13.67 5.44
C GLU A 10 -0.25 -12.68 6.62
N GLY A 11 -0.42 -11.39 6.34
CA GLY A 11 -0.51 -10.37 7.36
C GLY A 11 -0.42 -8.95 6.81
N HIS A 12 -1.35 -8.09 7.20
CA HIS A 12 -1.39 -6.69 6.82
C HIS A 12 -1.94 -5.78 7.93
N ILE A 13 -1.76 -4.46 7.77
CA ILE A 13 -2.28 -3.46 8.71
C ILE A 13 -3.81 -3.42 8.61
N GLU A 14 -4.53 -3.55 9.73
CA GLU A 14 -6.00 -3.71 9.79
C GLU A 14 -6.84 -2.74 8.92
N LYS A 15 -6.38 -1.50 8.74
CA LYS A 15 -7.09 -0.47 7.95
C LYS A 15 -6.42 -0.14 6.63
N ALA A 16 -5.39 -0.89 6.26
CA ALA A 16 -4.82 -0.76 4.94
C ALA A 16 -5.82 -1.23 3.88
N HIS A 17 -5.62 -0.76 2.66
CA HIS A 17 -6.29 -1.29 1.48
C HIS A 17 -5.24 -1.92 0.59
N LEU A 18 -5.51 -3.11 0.06
CA LEU A 18 -4.65 -3.72 -0.95
C LEU A 18 -4.87 -3.03 -2.30
N LEU A 19 -3.80 -2.48 -2.84
CA LEU A 19 -3.72 -1.98 -4.21
C LEU A 19 -2.31 -2.31 -4.69
N THR A 20 -2.14 -3.51 -5.26
CA THR A 20 -0.84 -4.04 -5.68
C THR A 20 -0.11 -3.03 -6.57
N TYR A 21 1.22 -2.98 -6.51
CA TYR A 21 2.01 -2.02 -7.28
C TYR A 21 1.65 -2.05 -8.77
N THR A 22 1.52 -3.25 -9.34
CA THR A 22 1.15 -3.45 -10.75
C THR A 22 -0.22 -2.85 -11.07
N ARG A 23 -1.24 -3.15 -10.26
CA ARG A 23 -2.60 -2.62 -10.45
C ARG A 23 -2.65 -1.11 -10.24
N MET A 24 -1.90 -0.59 -9.28
CA MET A 24 -1.79 0.85 -9.04
C MET A 24 -1.22 1.57 -10.26
N VAL A 25 -0.12 1.07 -10.83
CA VAL A 25 0.51 1.65 -12.01
C VAL A 25 -0.42 1.57 -13.22
N GLU A 26 -1.09 0.44 -13.43
CA GLU A 26 -2.06 0.26 -14.51
C GLU A 26 -3.20 1.29 -14.42
N GLN A 27 -3.82 1.42 -13.24
CA GLN A 27 -4.93 2.36 -13.03
C GLN A 27 -4.50 3.82 -13.17
N LEU A 28 -3.28 4.17 -12.73
CA LEU A 28 -2.75 5.53 -12.80
C LEU A 28 -2.34 5.92 -14.22
N THR A 29 -1.84 4.97 -15.02
CA THR A 29 -1.33 5.24 -16.38
C THR A 29 -2.38 5.06 -17.47
N ASN A 30 -3.55 4.49 -17.14
CA ASN A 30 -4.65 4.29 -18.07
C ASN A 30 -5.78 5.31 -17.83
N PRO A 31 -6.01 6.27 -18.76
CA PRO A 31 -7.06 7.28 -18.62
C PRO A 31 -8.47 6.72 -18.41
N ALA A 32 -8.77 5.54 -18.96
CA ALA A 32 -10.07 4.90 -18.80
C ALA A 32 -10.28 4.30 -17.39
N MET A 33 -9.19 3.94 -16.70
CA MET A 33 -9.25 3.36 -15.36
C MET A 33 -9.03 4.38 -14.24
N LEU A 34 -8.46 5.55 -14.55
CA LEU A 34 -8.24 6.61 -13.56
C LEU A 34 -9.47 6.94 -12.69
N PRO A 35 -10.73 6.96 -13.22
CA PRO A 35 -11.91 7.20 -12.39
C PRO A 35 -12.22 6.08 -11.39
N THR A 36 -11.67 4.88 -11.56
CA THR A 36 -11.89 3.72 -10.69
C THR A 36 -10.92 3.64 -9.52
N LEU A 37 -9.88 4.48 -9.52
CA LEU A 37 -8.91 4.55 -8.44
C LEU A 37 -9.59 5.12 -7.19
N PRO A 38 -9.69 4.37 -6.07
CA PRO A 38 -10.40 4.80 -4.87
C PRO A 38 -9.57 5.80 -4.03
N LEU A 39 -8.78 6.66 -4.66
CA LEU A 39 -7.85 7.59 -4.00
C LEU A 39 -7.97 8.99 -4.58
N GLY A 40 -8.08 9.99 -3.72
CA GLY A 40 -8.08 11.40 -4.08
C GLY A 40 -6.67 12.02 -4.06
N LYS A 41 -6.37 12.93 -4.99
CA LYS A 41 -5.05 13.58 -5.09
C LYS A 41 -4.65 14.43 -3.87
N GLU A 42 -5.65 14.95 -3.14
CA GLU A 42 -5.47 15.72 -1.90
C GLU A 42 -5.59 14.86 -0.63
N GLN A 43 -5.80 13.55 -0.73
CA GLN A 43 -5.86 12.69 0.45
C GLN A 43 -4.45 12.45 1.02
N HIS A 44 -4.36 12.32 2.34
CA HIS A 44 -3.16 11.84 3.02
C HIS A 44 -3.08 10.32 2.88
N ILE A 45 -2.08 9.83 2.16
CA ILE A 45 -1.94 8.42 1.82
C ILE A 45 -0.59 7.92 2.35
N ALA A 46 -0.64 6.97 3.27
CA ALA A 46 0.51 6.18 3.66
C ALA A 46 0.63 4.94 2.77
N VAL A 47 1.80 4.73 2.18
CA VAL A 47 2.08 3.61 1.29
C VAL A 47 3.11 2.71 1.96
N THR A 48 2.81 1.41 2.02
CA THR A 48 3.68 0.38 2.60
C THR A 48 3.90 -0.75 1.61
N CYS A 49 5.03 -1.43 1.76
CA CYS A 49 5.32 -2.72 1.15
C CYS A 49 6.08 -3.62 2.16
N ALA A 50 6.80 -4.66 1.73
CA ALA A 50 7.62 -5.48 2.64
C ALA A 50 8.69 -4.66 3.41
N THR A 51 9.60 -3.98 2.70
CA THR A 51 10.77 -3.29 3.30
C THR A 51 10.79 -1.76 3.12
N GLY A 52 9.78 -1.18 2.47
CA GLY A 52 9.71 0.24 2.10
C GLY A 52 10.28 0.61 0.72
N LYS A 53 10.92 -0.32 0.01
CA LYS A 53 11.51 -0.06 -1.34
C LYS A 53 10.44 0.08 -2.43
N ARG A 54 9.52 -0.90 -2.55
CA ARG A 54 8.44 -0.88 -3.54
C ARG A 54 7.49 0.30 -3.31
N SER A 55 7.14 0.59 -2.06
CA SER A 55 6.32 1.76 -1.70
C SER A 55 6.99 3.09 -2.03
N SER A 56 8.33 3.20 -1.90
CA SER A 56 9.06 4.39 -2.36
C SER A 56 8.90 4.61 -3.87
N THR A 57 9.02 3.55 -4.67
CA THR A 57 8.79 3.63 -6.13
C THR A 57 7.34 3.97 -6.44
N ALA A 58 6.38 3.35 -5.75
CA ALA A 58 4.96 3.64 -5.90
C ALA A 58 4.64 5.11 -5.65
N ILE A 59 5.18 5.69 -4.57
CA ILE A 59 5.03 7.11 -4.25
C ILE A 59 5.56 8.01 -5.37
N SER A 60 6.70 7.67 -5.99
CA SER A 60 7.22 8.45 -7.12
C SER A 60 6.27 8.47 -8.32
N VAL A 61 5.62 7.34 -8.62
CA VAL A 61 4.59 7.27 -9.67
C VAL A 61 3.38 8.11 -9.29
N MET A 62 2.86 7.95 -8.07
CA MET A 62 1.71 8.74 -7.58
C MET A 62 2.00 10.25 -7.58
N LYS A 63 3.20 10.68 -7.17
CA LYS A 63 3.61 12.09 -7.21
C LYS A 63 3.56 12.65 -8.63
N ARG A 64 4.02 11.88 -9.62
CA ARG A 64 3.98 12.29 -11.04
C ARG A 64 2.54 12.48 -11.52
N GLU A 65 1.60 11.66 -11.04
CA GLU A 65 0.18 11.81 -11.36
C GLU A 65 -0.54 12.88 -10.51
N GLY A 66 0.19 13.61 -9.67
CA GLY A 66 -0.30 14.80 -8.96
C GLY A 66 -0.86 14.55 -7.56
N PHE A 67 -0.58 13.39 -6.95
CA PHE A 67 -0.88 13.16 -5.53
C PHE A 67 0.05 13.96 -4.63
N LYS A 68 -0.51 14.68 -3.65
CA LYS A 68 0.23 15.68 -2.87
C LYS A 68 0.74 15.19 -1.53
N HIS A 69 -0.06 14.41 -0.81
CA HIS A 69 0.22 14.05 0.59
C HIS A 69 0.56 12.57 0.71
N LEU A 70 1.79 12.21 0.35
CA LEU A 70 2.28 10.84 0.28
C LEU A 70 3.34 10.57 1.35
N TYR A 71 3.18 9.47 2.08
CA TYR A 71 4.07 9.05 3.15
C TYR A 71 4.53 7.62 2.93
N ASN A 72 5.84 7.37 3.00
CA ASN A 72 6.38 6.02 2.94
C ASN A 72 6.42 5.43 4.36
N VAL A 73 5.84 4.26 4.57
CA VAL A 73 6.02 3.51 5.82
C VAL A 73 7.44 2.94 5.82
N THR A 74 8.31 3.54 6.63
CA THR A 74 9.74 3.20 6.66
C THR A 74 9.94 1.80 7.23
N GLY A 75 10.73 0.97 6.56
CA GLY A 75 10.93 -0.43 6.92
C GLY A 75 9.76 -1.35 6.55
N GLY A 76 8.65 -0.79 6.03
CA GLY A 76 7.51 -1.56 5.55
C GLY A 76 6.86 -2.44 6.61
N MET A 77 6.29 -3.55 6.16
CA MET A 77 5.65 -4.54 7.01
C MET A 77 6.62 -5.33 7.87
N GLU A 78 7.86 -5.54 7.44
CA GLU A 78 8.88 -6.20 8.29
C GLU A 78 9.16 -5.38 9.56
N ALA A 79 9.27 -4.06 9.45
CA ALA A 79 9.43 -3.20 10.62
C ALA A 79 8.16 -3.10 11.47
N TRP A 80 6.98 -3.17 10.84
CA TRP A 80 5.69 -3.19 11.55
C TRP A 80 5.56 -4.44 12.41
N GLU A 81 5.87 -5.60 11.84
CA GLU A 81 5.89 -6.90 12.51
C GLU A 81 6.95 -6.93 13.62
N ALA A 82 8.18 -6.51 13.34
CA ALA A 82 9.25 -6.47 14.34
C ALA A 82 8.93 -5.55 15.54
N ALA A 83 8.08 -4.54 15.34
CA ALA A 83 7.59 -3.67 16.41
C ALA A 83 6.46 -4.31 17.24
N GLY A 84 5.98 -5.49 16.87
CA GLY A 84 4.89 -6.20 17.56
C GLY A 84 3.53 -5.52 17.38
N PHE A 85 3.33 -4.76 16.30
CA PHE A 85 2.06 -4.12 16.02
C PHE A 85 1.04 -5.12 15.46
N PRO A 86 -0.26 -4.93 15.73
CA PRO A 86 -1.29 -5.86 15.29
C PRO A 86 -1.37 -5.93 13.77
N MET A 87 -1.54 -7.14 13.25
CA MET A 87 -1.81 -7.42 11.84
C MET A 87 -3.09 -8.23 11.68
N ARG A 88 -3.60 -8.26 10.45
CA ARG A 88 -4.76 -9.05 10.03
C ARG A 88 -4.37 -9.97 8.89
N ASP A 89 -4.86 -11.20 8.90
CA ASP A 89 -4.73 -12.13 7.77
C ASP A 89 -5.78 -11.85 6.68
N GLY A 90 -5.75 -12.59 5.58
CA GLY A 90 -6.71 -12.46 4.47
C GLY A 90 -8.19 -12.67 4.87
N GLU A 91 -8.45 -13.33 6.01
CA GLU A 91 -9.79 -13.51 6.58
C GLU A 91 -10.18 -12.40 7.57
N GLY A 92 -9.27 -11.45 7.84
CA GLY A 92 -9.47 -10.34 8.78
C GLY A 92 -9.27 -10.73 10.26
N LYS A 93 -8.74 -11.92 10.54
CA LYS A 93 -8.44 -12.35 11.91
C LYS A 93 -7.13 -11.71 12.36
N VAL A 94 -7.01 -11.45 13.66
CA VAL A 94 -5.74 -10.94 14.22
C VAL A 94 -4.67 -12.01 14.05
N CYS A 95 -3.60 -11.68 13.33
CA CYS A 95 -2.39 -12.47 13.28
C CYS A 95 -1.27 -11.65 13.95
N ASN A 96 -0.73 -12.19 15.04
CA ASN A 96 0.59 -11.79 15.53
C ASN A 96 1.47 -12.99 15.19
N ILE A 97 2.32 -12.81 14.18
CA ILE A 97 3.31 -13.82 13.81
C ILE A 97 4.37 -13.88 14.92
#